data_AF-A0A2H6JZR8-F1
#
_entry.id   AF-A0A2H6JZR8-F1
#
_cell.length_a   1.000
_cell.length_b   1.000
_cell.length_c   1.000
_cell.angle_alpha   90.00
_cell.angle_beta   90.00
_cell.angle_gamma   90.00
#
_symmetry.space_group_name_H-M   'P 1'
#
loop_
_entity.id
_entity.type
_entity.pdbx_description
1 polymer ?
#
loop_
_entity_poly.entity_id
_entity_poly.type
_entity_poly.pdbx_seq_one_letter_code
_entity_poly.pdbx_strand_id
1 'polypeptide(L)'
;MASENKKRGLHTLLFLDIKDRLMTVNEALKILLDIERDKGLNVATNDSIAIGLGCVGSETPVLIAGRIKDLIGRDFGPVPHVLIMPGELHFMEEEYLKEFGGL
;
A
#
# COMPACT_ATOMS: atom_id res chain seq x y z
N MET A 1 8.72 -5.68 -12.03
CA MET A 1 7.25 -5.72 -12.17
C MET A 1 6.59 -4.47 -11.60
N ALA A 2 6.63 -4.20 -10.29
CA ALA A 2 5.99 -3.00 -9.71
C ALA A 2 6.45 -1.67 -10.35
N SER A 3 7.75 -1.50 -10.61
CA SER A 3 8.28 -0.34 -11.35
C SER A 3 7.75 -0.24 -12.78
N GLU A 4 7.56 -1.38 -13.45
CA GLU A 4 7.03 -1.42 -14.82
C GLU A 4 5.54 -1.07 -14.85
N ASN A 5 4.76 -1.62 -13.92
CA ASN A 5 3.34 -1.27 -13.77
C ASN A 5 3.16 0.22 -13.50
N LYS A 6 3.95 0.79 -12.57
CA LYS A 6 3.90 2.21 -12.25
C LYS A 6 4.21 3.09 -13.47
N LYS A 7 5.22 2.72 -14.27
CA LYS A 7 5.55 3.44 -15.53
C LYS A 7 4.43 3.43 -16.56
N ARG A 8 3.54 2.44 -16.49
CA ARG A 8 2.37 2.29 -17.37
C ARG A 8 1.09 2.85 -16.75
N GLY A 9 1.17 3.50 -15.59
CA GLY A 9 0.00 3.98 -14.87
C GLY A 9 -0.89 2.87 -14.28
N LEU A 10 -0.40 1.63 -14.17
CA LEU A 10 -1.15 0.49 -13.68
C LEU A 10 -0.98 0.30 -12.17
N HIS A 11 -2.09 -0.01 -11.48
CA HIS A 11 -2.02 -0.40 -10.07
C HIS A 11 -1.27 -1.73 -9.90
N THR A 12 -0.62 -1.88 -8.75
CA THR A 12 0.08 -3.11 -8.38
C THR A 12 -0.45 -3.62 -7.05
N LEU A 13 -1.07 -4.79 -7.08
CA LEU A 13 -1.44 -5.55 -5.89
C LEU A 13 -0.21 -6.32 -5.37
N LEU A 14 0.11 -6.15 -4.10
CA LEU A 14 1.21 -6.81 -3.41
C LEU A 14 0.66 -7.74 -2.34
N PHE A 15 0.77 -9.05 -2.58
CA PHE A 15 0.57 -10.04 -1.54
C PHE A 15 1.71 -10.00 -0.55
N LEU A 16 1.38 -10.06 0.74
CA LEU A 16 2.35 -10.01 1.83
C LEU A 16 2.68 -11.44 2.28
N ASP A 17 3.92 -11.62 2.75
CA ASP A 17 4.42 -12.95 3.11
C ASP A 17 3.66 -13.55 4.30
N ILE A 18 3.54 -14.88 4.30
CA ILE A 18 2.79 -15.66 5.28
C ILE A 18 3.63 -16.76 5.94
N LYS A 19 4.90 -16.93 5.53
CA LYS A 19 5.67 -18.14 5.78
C LYS A 19 5.97 -18.43 7.25
N ASP A 20 6.41 -17.43 8.01
CA ASP A 20 6.75 -17.59 9.45
C ASP A 20 5.80 -16.81 10.36
N ARG A 21 5.32 -15.67 9.88
CA ARG A 21 4.24 -14.87 10.46
C ARG A 21 3.61 -14.06 9.34
N LEU A 22 2.36 -13.66 9.53
CA LEU A 22 1.67 -12.81 8.58
C LEU A 22 2.33 -11.42 8.58
N MET A 23 2.89 -11.05 7.44
CA MET A 23 3.51 -9.75 7.24
C MET A 23 2.44 -8.66 7.23
N THR A 24 2.72 -7.59 7.95
CA THR A 24 1.86 -6.40 8.01
C THR A 24 2.19 -5.40 6.90
N VAL A 25 1.24 -4.54 6.54
CA VAL A 25 1.47 -3.39 5.64
C VAL A 25 2.63 -2.53 6.12
N ASN A 26 2.74 -2.28 7.43
CA ASN A 26 3.81 -1.45 8.00
C ASN A 26 5.21 -2.03 7.69
N GLU A 27 5.34 -3.35 7.76
CA GLU A 27 6.59 -4.04 7.44
C GLU A 27 6.88 -4.03 5.95
N ALA A 28 5.85 -4.29 5.13
CA ALA A 28 5.96 -4.21 3.68
C ALA A 28 6.42 -2.82 3.21
N LEU A 29 5.85 -1.74 3.79
CA LEU A 29 6.23 -0.37 3.49
C LEU A 29 7.68 -0.07 3.88
N LYS A 30 8.14 -0.55 5.04
CA LYS A 30 9.56 -0.41 5.46
C LYS A 30 10.51 -1.12 4.50
N ILE A 31 10.20 -2.36 4.13
CA ILE A 31 10.99 -3.13 3.16
C ILE A 31 11.03 -2.41 1.81
N LEU A 32 9.90 -1.87 1.34
CA LEU A 32 9.82 -1.14 0.08
C LEU A 32 10.65 0.16 0.12
N LEU A 33 10.63 0.91 1.22
CA LEU A 33 11.48 2.09 1.40
C LEU A 33 12.97 1.75 1.42
N ASP A 34 13.34 0.64 2.07
CA ASP A 34 14.74 0.17 2.08
C ASP A 34 15.19 -0.21 0.66
N ILE A 35 14.36 -0.93 -0.09
CA ILE A 35 14.63 -1.27 -1.49
C ILE A 35 14.71 -0.01 -2.35
N GLU A 36 13.84 0.98 -2.13
CA GLU A 36 13.86 2.26 -2.86
C GLU A 36 15.15 3.03 -2.59
N ARG A 37 15.61 3.10 -1.33
CA ARG A 37 16.89 3.73 -0.97
C ARG A 37 18.07 3.07 -1.70
N ASP A 38 18.05 1.74 -1.79
CA ASP A 38 19.17 0.99 -2.37
C ASP A 38 19.15 0.96 -3.90
N LYS A 39 17.96 0.98 -4.53
CA LYS A 39 17.79 0.77 -5.98
C LYS A 39 17.29 1.99 -6.77
N GLY A 40 16.72 3.00 -6.12
CA GLY A 40 16.23 4.22 -6.77
C GLY A 40 15.21 3.98 -7.89
N LEU A 41 14.29 3.04 -7.70
CA LEU A 41 13.34 2.60 -8.73
C LEU A 41 12.14 3.55 -8.91
N ASN A 42 12.04 4.56 -8.05
CA ASN A 42 10.96 5.53 -7.93
C ASN A 42 9.58 4.88 -7.79
N VAL A 43 9.50 3.75 -7.07
CA VAL A 43 8.26 2.99 -6.86
C VAL A 43 7.61 3.38 -5.55
N ALA A 44 8.37 3.37 -4.47
CA ALA A 44 7.87 3.51 -3.11
C ALA A 44 8.74 4.52 -2.35
N THR A 45 8.49 5.79 -2.58
CA THR A 45 9.11 6.90 -1.84
C THR A 45 8.22 7.32 -0.66
N ASN A 46 8.76 8.09 0.29
CA ASN A 46 7.99 8.62 1.43
C ASN A 46 6.71 9.37 1.00
N ASP A 47 6.75 10.04 -0.15
CA ASP A 47 5.62 10.81 -0.70
C ASP A 47 4.74 10.04 -1.68
N SER A 48 5.12 8.80 -2.03
CA SER A 48 4.28 7.93 -2.85
C SER A 48 2.99 7.59 -2.11
N ILE A 49 1.88 7.56 -2.84
CA ILE A 49 0.62 7.06 -2.31
C ILE A 49 0.68 5.53 -2.25
N ALA A 50 0.16 4.95 -1.18
CA ALA A 50 -0.09 3.53 -1.03
C ALA A 50 -1.46 3.33 -0.38
N ILE A 51 -2.02 2.14 -0.54
CA ILE A 51 -3.30 1.76 0.07
C ILE A 51 -3.07 0.46 0.82
N GLY A 52 -3.19 0.51 2.14
CA GLY A 52 -3.12 -0.66 3.00
C GLY A 52 -4.52 -1.16 3.33
N LEU A 53 -4.68 -2.47 3.24
CA LEU A 53 -5.93 -3.18 3.48
C LEU A 53 -5.70 -4.25 4.54
N GLY A 54 -6.53 -4.29 5.58
CA GLY A 54 -6.51 -5.31 6.63
C GLY A 54 -7.83 -6.06 6.70
N CYS A 55 -7.77 -7.38 6.94
CA CYS A 55 -8.94 -8.24 7.14
C CYS A 55 -10.04 -8.08 6.07
N VAL A 56 -9.66 -7.94 4.79
CA VAL A 56 -10.61 -7.81 3.67
C VAL A 56 -11.52 -9.03 3.62
N GLY A 57 -12.84 -8.80 3.60
CA GLY A 57 -13.87 -9.85 3.62
C GLY A 57 -14.35 -10.24 5.02
N SER A 58 -13.81 -9.65 6.08
CA SER A 58 -14.34 -9.77 7.44
C SER A 58 -15.48 -8.76 7.70
N GLU A 59 -16.08 -8.83 8.89
CA GLU A 59 -17.06 -7.83 9.37
C GLU A 59 -16.41 -6.48 9.71
N THR A 60 -15.09 -6.44 9.91
CA THR A 60 -14.34 -5.24 10.31
C THR A 60 -13.10 -5.05 9.42
N PRO A 61 -13.28 -4.84 8.09
CA PRO A 61 -12.16 -4.57 7.21
C PRO A 61 -11.58 -3.18 7.50
N VAL A 62 -10.27 -3.03 7.33
CA VAL A 62 -9.57 -1.74 7.44
C VAL A 62 -9.05 -1.33 6.08
N LEU A 63 -9.33 -0.10 5.66
CA LEU A 63 -8.81 0.51 4.44
C LEU A 63 -8.23 1.87 4.81
N ILE A 64 -6.93 2.06 4.55
CA ILE A 64 -6.26 3.35 4.75
C ILE A 64 -5.40 3.63 3.53
N ALA A 65 -5.62 4.79 2.93
CA ALA A 65 -4.85 5.32 1.81
C ALA A 65 -4.11 6.58 2.25
N GLY A 66 -2.92 6.80 1.69
CA GLY A 66 -2.12 7.96 2.05
C GLY A 66 -0.68 7.84 1.60
N ARG A 67 0.12 8.84 1.97
CA ARG A 67 1.56 8.81 1.70
C ARG A 67 2.22 7.77 2.58
N ILE A 68 3.21 7.05 2.04
CA ILE A 68 3.92 5.98 2.77
C ILE A 68 4.41 6.45 4.14
N LYS A 69 4.95 7.67 4.23
CA LYS A 69 5.45 8.26 5.50
C LYS A 69 4.37 8.34 6.59
N ASP A 70 3.12 8.57 6.20
CA ASP A 70 1.99 8.72 7.11
C ASP A 70 1.36 7.37 7.46
N LEU A 71 1.48 6.39 6.58
CA LEU A 71 0.93 5.04 6.72
C LEU A 71 1.79 4.10 7.58
N ILE A 72 3.12 4.29 7.62
CA ILE A 72 4.05 3.39 8.34
C ILE A 72 3.72 3.23 9.83
N GLY A 73 3.08 4.23 10.44
CA GLY A 73 2.66 4.21 11.84
C GLY A 73 1.18 3.90 12.06
N ARG A 74 0.40 3.62 11.01
CA ARG A 74 -1.06 3.40 11.12
C ARG A 74 -1.36 1.97 11.53
N ASP A 75 -2.46 1.81 12.25
CA ASP A 75 -3.02 0.52 12.61
C ASP A 75 -3.95 0.04 11.49
N PHE A 76 -3.60 -1.09 10.88
CA PHE A 76 -4.40 -1.74 9.85
C PHE A 76 -5.27 -2.87 10.43
N GLY A 77 -5.35 -2.96 11.75
CA GLY A 77 -6.08 -4.01 12.46
C GLY A 77 -5.33 -5.34 12.45
N PRO A 78 -6.06 -6.45 12.67
CA PRO A 78 -5.48 -7.78 12.61
C PRO A 78 -5.14 -8.19 11.17
N VAL A 79 -4.18 -9.07 11.06
CA VAL A 79 -3.78 -9.77 9.83
C VAL A 79 -4.88 -10.76 9.37
N PRO A 80 -4.99 -11.11 8.07
CA PRO A 80 -4.06 -10.83 6.96
C PRO A 80 -4.20 -9.43 6.37
N HIS A 81 -3.08 -8.86 5.91
CA HIS A 81 -3.07 -7.58 5.20
C HIS A 81 -2.63 -7.74 3.73
N VAL A 82 -3.01 -6.75 2.92
CA VAL A 82 -2.60 -6.60 1.52
C VAL A 82 -2.23 -5.14 1.28
N LEU A 83 -1.28 -4.91 0.37
CA LEU A 83 -0.84 -3.57 -0.01
C LEU A 83 -1.10 -3.33 -1.50
N ILE A 84 -1.60 -2.16 -1.84
CA ILE A 84 -1.74 -1.70 -3.23
C ILE A 84 -0.85 -0.47 -3.42
N MET A 85 -0.02 -0.53 -4.46
CA MET A 85 0.65 0.64 -5.01
C MET A 85 -0.16 1.13 -6.21
N PRO A 86 -0.92 2.24 -6.09
CA PRO A 86 -1.72 2.75 -7.19
C PRO A 86 -0.82 3.24 -8.34
N GLY A 87 -1.33 3.10 -9.57
CA GLY A 87 -0.83 3.78 -10.75
C GLY A 87 -1.44 5.18 -10.86
N GLU A 88 -1.90 5.55 -12.06
CA GLU A 88 -2.68 6.78 -12.23
C GLU A 88 -4.08 6.57 -11.67
N LEU A 89 -4.51 7.44 -10.75
CA LEU A 89 -5.85 7.39 -10.18
C LEU A 89 -6.82 8.14 -11.08
N HIS A 90 -7.91 7.48 -11.43
CA HIS A 90 -9.07 8.13 -12.01
C HIS A 90 -9.81 8.96 -10.95
N PHE A 91 -10.50 10.03 -11.35
CA PHE A 91 -11.12 10.96 -10.39
C PHE A 91 -12.07 10.26 -9.40
N MET A 92 -12.84 9.27 -9.87
CA MET A 92 -13.74 8.49 -9.01
C MET A 92 -12.97 7.64 -7.99
N GLU A 93 -11.80 7.12 -8.35
CA GLU A 93 -10.97 6.35 -7.43
C GLU A 93 -10.39 7.27 -6.36
N GLU A 94 -9.95 8.47 -6.74
CA GLU A 94 -9.47 9.47 -5.80
C GLU A 94 -10.58 9.93 -4.83
N GLU A 95 -11.79 10.20 -5.33
CA GLU A 95 -12.96 10.52 -4.49
C GLU A 95 -13.28 9.39 -3.51
N TYR A 96 -13.27 8.13 -3.97
CA TYR A 96 -13.48 6.97 -3.11
C TYR A 96 -12.41 6.87 -2.01
N LEU A 97 -11.13 7.05 -2.36
CA LEU A 97 -10.04 6.97 -1.39
C LEU A 97 -10.05 8.14 -0.40
N LYS A 98 -10.52 9.32 -0.79
CA LYS A 98 -10.75 10.45 0.13
C LYS A 98 -11.86 10.12 1.13
N GLU A 99 -13.00 9.64 0.65
CA GLU A 99 -14.18 9.38 1.47
C GLU A 99 -13.98 8.18 2.42
N PHE A 100 -13.42 7.09 1.91
CA PHE A 100 -13.34 5.81 2.66
C PHE A 100 -11.94 5.46 3.15
N GLY A 101 -10.89 6.00 2.53
CA GLY A 101 -9.50 5.67 2.85
C GLY A 101 -8.72 6.77 3.57
N GLY A 102 -9.26 7.99 3.65
CA GLY A 102 -8.59 9.13 4.28
C GLY A 102 -7.40 9.67 3.49
N LEU A 103 -7.40 9.50 2.17
CA LEU A 103 -6.39 10.07 1.25
C LEU A 103 -6.37 11.60 1.30
#